data_AF-A0A399J913-F1
#
_entry.id   AF-A0A399J913-F1
#
_cell.length_a   1.000
_cell.length_b   1.000
_cell.length_c   1.000
_cell.angle_alpha   90.00
_cell.angle_beta   90.00
_cell.angle_gamma   90.00
#
_symmetry.space_group_name_H-M   'P 1'
#
loop_
_entity.id
_entity.type
_entity.pdbx_description
1 polymer ?
#
loop_
_entity_poly.entity_id
_entity_poly.type
_entity_poly.pdbx_seq_one_letter_code
_entity_poly.pdbx_strand_id
1 'polypeptide(L)'
;MNQYELLGQMIDDAVLMVFDVQDAARTVFADMDWITDLGASGGSTFSYSSPDGRYASFRPHYLGVYTEKSGEWTWSWDSANINADALELATALTEFGRREGIDVLSGNANSKNPSFPMRLAMVAAAYSGVFHARAGSASKGTAWFLLSDPRGFQLPAPTPVSVANALANAARGKYITSTARALTAYAARREGLEWVDEGTTGTFTTPTGRVVVTFDALGRAGTLDLPDGLGDGKG
;
A
#
# COMPACT_ATOMS: atom_id res chain seq x y z
N MET A 1 -6.80 -9.56 21.85
CA MET A 1 -7.00 -8.66 20.70
C MET A 1 -7.96 -9.35 19.76
N ASN A 2 -9.04 -8.70 19.35
CA ASN A 2 -9.99 -9.29 18.39
C ASN A 2 -9.47 -9.12 16.94
N GLN A 3 -10.03 -9.88 15.99
CA GLN A 3 -9.56 -9.86 14.60
C GLN A 3 -9.61 -8.46 13.94
N TYR A 4 -10.60 -7.62 14.30
CA TYR A 4 -10.75 -6.29 13.73
C TYR A 4 -9.69 -5.31 14.26
N GLU A 5 -9.34 -5.42 15.55
CA GLU A 5 -8.26 -4.65 16.15
C GLU A 5 -6.91 -4.97 15.49
N LEU A 6 -6.61 -6.26 15.29
CA LEU A 6 -5.37 -6.69 14.64
C LEU A 6 -5.32 -6.24 13.17
N LEU A 7 -6.42 -6.38 12.42
CA LEU A 7 -6.48 -5.90 11.03
C LEU A 7 -6.36 -4.38 10.94
N GLY A 8 -7.04 -3.64 11.81
CA GLY A 8 -6.92 -2.18 11.89
C GLY A 8 -5.48 -1.77 12.20
N GLN A 9 -4.84 -2.50 13.11
CA GLN A 9 -3.44 -2.32 13.40
C GLN A 9 -2.55 -2.57 12.17
N MET A 10 -2.69 -3.69 11.48
CA MET A 10 -1.89 -3.96 10.27
C MET A 10 -2.11 -2.88 9.19
N ILE A 11 -3.33 -2.38 9.03
CA ILE A 11 -3.61 -1.26 8.12
C ILE A 11 -2.88 0.01 8.54
N ASP A 12 -2.95 0.40 9.82
CA ASP A 12 -2.22 1.57 10.33
C ASP A 12 -0.71 1.47 10.08
N ASP A 13 -0.16 0.26 10.20
CA ASP A 13 1.27 0.02 10.02
C ASP A 13 1.77 0.19 8.58
N ALA A 14 0.88 0.12 7.58
CA ALA A 14 1.23 0.15 6.17
C ALA A 14 0.65 1.33 5.39
N VAL A 15 -0.50 1.87 5.81
CA VAL A 15 -1.32 2.79 5.00
C VAL A 15 -0.54 3.97 4.41
N LEU A 16 0.27 4.66 5.21
CA LEU A 16 1.02 5.83 4.74
C LEU A 16 2.15 5.43 3.78
N MET A 17 2.86 4.33 4.07
CA MET A 17 3.91 3.82 3.20
C MET A 17 3.35 3.34 1.85
N VAL A 18 2.19 2.67 1.86
CA VAL A 18 1.50 2.25 0.63
C VAL A 18 1.13 3.46 -0.22
N PHE A 19 0.59 4.53 0.38
CA PHE A 19 0.25 5.73 -0.38
C PHE A 19 1.46 6.50 -0.90
N ASP A 20 2.53 6.62 -0.12
CA ASP A 20 3.77 7.27 -0.56
C ASP A 20 4.38 6.52 -1.77
N VAL A 21 4.47 5.19 -1.66
CA VAL A 21 4.96 4.35 -2.76
C VAL A 21 4.06 4.43 -3.98
N GLN A 22 2.74 4.39 -3.83
CA GLN A 22 1.81 4.51 -4.95
C GLN A 22 1.88 5.87 -5.63
N ASP A 23 2.06 6.95 -4.87
CA ASP A 23 2.17 8.30 -5.44
C ASP A 23 3.45 8.43 -6.27
N ALA A 24 4.58 8.01 -5.71
CA ALA A 24 5.86 8.02 -6.40
C ALA A 24 5.87 7.08 -7.62
N ALA A 25 5.32 5.86 -7.50
CA ALA A 25 5.22 4.92 -8.61
C ALA A 25 4.32 5.46 -9.73
N ARG A 26 3.25 6.18 -9.40
CA ARG A 26 2.38 6.82 -10.42
C ARG A 26 3.15 7.87 -11.20
N THR A 27 4.00 8.67 -10.56
CA THR A 27 4.84 9.65 -11.26
C THR A 27 5.80 8.99 -12.25
N VAL A 28 6.34 7.82 -11.93
CA VAL A 28 7.32 7.12 -12.78
C VAL A 28 6.65 6.32 -13.91
N PHE A 29 5.52 5.68 -13.63
CA PHE A 29 4.89 4.70 -14.52
C PHE A 29 3.54 5.14 -15.12
N ALA A 30 3.13 6.40 -14.94
CA ALA A 30 1.80 6.89 -15.36
C ALA A 30 1.48 6.64 -16.83
N ASP A 31 2.48 6.72 -17.70
CA ASP A 31 2.36 6.63 -19.15
C ASP A 31 2.92 5.33 -19.73
N MET A 32 3.16 4.34 -18.86
CA MET A 32 3.66 3.03 -19.25
C MET A 32 2.54 2.00 -19.22
N ASP A 33 2.49 1.18 -20.27
CA ASP A 33 1.67 -0.02 -20.28
C ASP A 33 2.27 -1.06 -19.36
N TRP A 34 1.46 -2.02 -18.90
CA TRP A 34 1.95 -3.11 -18.09
C TRP A 34 1.37 -4.46 -18.51
N ILE A 35 2.15 -5.51 -18.27
CA ILE A 35 1.78 -6.90 -18.47
C ILE A 35 2.20 -7.72 -17.25
N THR A 36 1.49 -8.81 -17.00
CA THR A 36 1.84 -9.77 -15.96
C THR A 36 1.88 -11.17 -16.57
N ASP A 37 2.95 -11.90 -16.30
CA ASP A 37 3.07 -13.32 -16.60
C ASP A 37 3.28 -14.08 -15.29
N LEU A 38 2.25 -14.82 -14.87
CA LEU A 38 2.23 -15.56 -13.60
C LEU A 38 2.58 -17.05 -13.79
N GLY A 39 2.81 -17.51 -15.02
CA GLY A 39 3.03 -18.92 -15.36
C GLY A 39 4.31 -19.17 -16.16
N ALA A 40 5.11 -18.13 -16.43
CA ALA A 40 6.39 -18.25 -17.13
C ALA A 40 7.34 -19.25 -16.46
N SER A 41 8.08 -20.01 -17.28
CA SER A 41 9.07 -20.98 -16.81
C SER A 41 10.23 -20.36 -16.04
N GLY A 42 10.48 -19.06 -16.20
CA GLY A 42 11.52 -18.28 -15.50
C GLY A 42 11.08 -17.64 -14.18
N GLY A 43 9.84 -17.91 -13.72
CA GLY A 43 9.24 -17.25 -12.56
C GLY A 43 8.24 -16.15 -12.96
N SER A 44 7.43 -15.72 -12.00
CA SER A 44 6.37 -14.75 -12.23
C SER A 44 6.93 -13.34 -12.42
N THR A 45 6.38 -12.59 -13.36
CA THR A 45 6.83 -11.24 -13.69
C THR A 45 5.67 -10.26 -13.82
N PHE A 46 5.92 -9.03 -13.41
CA PHE A 46 5.09 -7.87 -13.69
C PHE A 46 5.98 -6.82 -14.34
N SER A 47 5.69 -6.41 -15.57
CA SER A 47 6.54 -5.50 -16.31
C SER A 47 5.78 -4.27 -16.77
N TYR A 48 6.39 -3.11 -16.63
CA TYR A 48 6.00 -1.88 -17.30
C TYR A 48 6.85 -1.67 -18.56
N SER A 49 6.25 -1.16 -19.62
CA SER A 49 6.94 -0.77 -20.85
C SER A 49 6.27 0.42 -21.51
N SER A 50 7.03 1.26 -22.19
CA SER A 50 6.51 2.36 -23.01
C SER A 50 7.09 2.33 -24.43
N PRO A 51 6.42 2.97 -25.41
CA PRO A 51 6.89 3.05 -26.80
C PRO A 51 8.27 3.72 -26.96
N ASP A 52 8.67 4.57 -26.00
CA ASP A 52 9.97 5.24 -25.96
C ASP A 52 11.12 4.35 -25.44
N GLY A 53 10.83 3.10 -25.06
CA GLY A 53 11.83 2.11 -24.64
C GLY A 53 12.11 2.07 -23.13
N ARG A 54 11.40 2.84 -22.28
CA ARG A 54 11.49 2.60 -20.83
C ARG A 54 10.90 1.24 -20.48
N TYR A 55 11.53 0.57 -19.52
CA TYR A 55 11.12 -0.74 -19.04
C TYR A 55 11.43 -0.88 -17.54
N ALA A 56 10.50 -1.46 -16.80
CA ALA A 56 10.71 -1.86 -15.41
C ALA A 56 10.08 -3.22 -15.16
N SER A 57 10.74 -4.08 -14.40
CA SER A 57 10.22 -5.40 -14.06
C SER A 57 10.24 -5.61 -12.55
N PHE A 58 9.23 -6.33 -12.09
CA PHE A 58 8.97 -6.63 -10.70
C PHE A 58 8.62 -8.11 -10.55
N ARG A 59 8.91 -8.66 -9.37
CA ARG A 59 8.27 -9.89 -8.92
C ARG A 59 6.87 -9.54 -8.39
N PRO A 60 5.80 -10.10 -8.96
CA PRO A 60 4.46 -9.93 -8.43
C PRO A 60 4.17 -10.93 -7.30
N HIS A 61 3.64 -10.43 -6.19
CA HIS A 61 2.94 -11.22 -5.18
C HIS A 61 1.46 -11.10 -5.47
N TYR A 62 0.89 -12.11 -6.14
CA TYR A 62 -0.51 -12.09 -6.52
C TYR A 62 -1.38 -12.40 -5.30
N LEU A 63 -2.24 -11.47 -4.89
CA LEU A 63 -3.04 -11.60 -3.68
C LEU A 63 -4.38 -12.29 -3.96
N GLY A 64 -5.05 -11.90 -5.05
CA GLY A 64 -6.39 -12.38 -5.35
C GLY A 64 -7.16 -11.48 -6.31
N VAL A 65 -8.45 -11.80 -6.47
CA VAL A 65 -9.40 -11.07 -7.31
C VAL A 65 -10.55 -10.57 -6.46
N TYR A 66 -10.92 -9.30 -6.68
CA TYR A 66 -12.17 -8.74 -6.19
C TYR A 66 -13.19 -8.64 -7.33
N THR A 67 -14.37 -9.21 -7.13
CA THR A 67 -15.48 -9.08 -8.08
C THR A 67 -16.45 -8.02 -7.57
N GLU A 68 -16.43 -6.81 -8.13
CA GLU A 68 -17.22 -5.67 -7.65
C GLU A 68 -18.73 -5.97 -7.64
N LYS A 69 -19.20 -6.70 -8.66
CA LYS A 69 -20.62 -7.05 -8.81
C LYS A 69 -21.13 -7.93 -7.68
N SER A 70 -20.35 -8.89 -7.18
CA SER A 70 -20.72 -9.76 -6.05
C SER A 70 -20.22 -9.22 -4.71
N GLY A 71 -19.21 -8.36 -4.71
CA GLY A 71 -18.49 -7.94 -3.50
C GLY A 71 -17.59 -9.05 -2.94
N GLU A 72 -17.27 -10.05 -3.77
CA GLU A 72 -16.52 -11.22 -3.36
C GLU A 72 -15.02 -10.98 -3.55
N TRP A 73 -14.25 -11.31 -2.53
CA TRP A 73 -12.81 -11.44 -2.60
C TRP A 73 -12.43 -12.93 -2.60
N THR A 74 -11.72 -13.34 -3.66
CA THR A 74 -11.14 -14.68 -3.79
C THR A 74 -9.64 -14.55 -3.76
N TRP A 75 -9.00 -15.20 -2.80
CA TRP A 75 -7.56 -15.21 -2.70
C TRP A 75 -6.91 -16.13 -3.73
N SER A 76 -5.65 -15.83 -4.06
CA SER A 76 -4.91 -16.53 -5.12
C SER A 76 -4.31 -17.87 -4.69
N TRP A 77 -4.16 -18.16 -3.39
CA TRP A 77 -3.36 -19.28 -2.86
C TRP A 77 -3.71 -20.68 -3.41
N ASP A 78 -4.92 -20.86 -3.94
CA ASP A 78 -5.39 -22.15 -4.50
C ASP A 78 -5.42 -22.16 -6.04
N SER A 79 -4.68 -21.24 -6.69
CA SER A 79 -4.69 -21.09 -8.14
C SER A 79 -3.75 -22.10 -8.82
N ALA A 80 -4.32 -23.14 -9.44
CA ALA A 80 -3.57 -24.26 -10.04
C ALA A 80 -2.65 -23.92 -11.24
N ASN A 81 -2.78 -22.74 -11.86
CA ASN A 81 -2.01 -22.34 -13.06
C ASN A 81 -1.08 -21.14 -12.80
N ILE A 82 -0.73 -20.90 -11.54
CA ILE A 82 0.13 -19.80 -11.14
C ILE A 82 1.37 -20.39 -10.46
N ASN A 83 2.54 -19.86 -10.82
CA ASN A 83 3.78 -20.27 -10.20
C ASN A 83 3.77 -19.97 -8.70
N ALA A 84 4.37 -20.87 -7.92
CA ALA A 84 4.38 -20.78 -6.46
C ALA A 84 5.00 -19.47 -5.93
N ASP A 85 5.94 -18.89 -6.68
CA ASP A 85 6.61 -17.64 -6.30
C ASP A 85 5.67 -16.43 -6.27
N ALA A 86 4.62 -16.40 -7.09
CA ALA A 86 3.58 -15.37 -7.03
C ALA A 86 2.52 -15.65 -5.96
N LEU A 87 2.35 -16.91 -5.54
CA LEU A 87 1.36 -17.32 -4.53
C LEU A 87 1.90 -17.26 -3.10
N GLU A 88 3.22 -17.23 -2.92
CA GLU A 88 3.91 -17.33 -1.63
C GLU A 88 3.31 -16.44 -0.55
N LEU A 89 3.11 -15.15 -0.84
CA LEU A 89 2.55 -14.21 0.12
C LEU A 89 1.08 -14.50 0.45
N ALA A 90 0.26 -14.85 -0.54
CA ALA A 90 -1.14 -15.17 -0.30
C ALA A 90 -1.26 -16.42 0.59
N THR A 91 -0.46 -17.45 0.32
CA THR A 91 -0.39 -18.68 1.13
C THR A 91 0.06 -18.39 2.56
N ALA A 92 1.12 -17.59 2.73
CA ALA A 92 1.61 -17.22 4.05
C ALA A 92 0.58 -16.41 4.85
N LEU A 93 -0.17 -15.52 4.19
CA LEU A 93 -1.27 -14.78 4.81
C LEU A 93 -2.43 -15.69 5.20
N THR A 94 -2.75 -16.74 4.44
CA THR A 94 -3.74 -17.74 4.83
C THR A 94 -3.34 -18.46 6.10
N GLU A 95 -2.08 -18.89 6.18
CA GLU A 95 -1.54 -19.60 7.33
C GLU A 95 -1.52 -18.69 8.57
N PHE A 96 -1.10 -17.43 8.40
CA PHE A 96 -1.22 -16.40 9.41
C PHE A 96 -2.68 -16.23 9.87
N GLY A 97 -3.61 -16.08 8.93
CA GLY A 97 -5.04 -15.94 9.21
C GLY A 97 -5.61 -17.11 10.01
N ARG A 98 -5.27 -18.35 9.64
CA ARG A 98 -5.71 -19.56 10.36
C ARG A 98 -5.16 -19.59 11.79
N ARG A 99 -3.88 -19.23 11.97
CA ARG A 99 -3.24 -19.22 13.29
C ARG A 99 -3.82 -18.16 14.21
N GLU A 100 -4.09 -16.97 13.68
CA GLU A 100 -4.59 -15.83 14.46
C GLU A 100 -6.13 -15.77 14.53
N GLY A 101 -6.84 -16.72 13.90
CA GLY A 101 -8.31 -16.75 13.89
C GLY A 101 -8.95 -15.59 13.10
N ILE A 102 -8.35 -15.21 11.97
CA ILE A 102 -8.77 -14.09 11.13
C ILE A 102 -9.42 -14.64 9.85
N ASP A 103 -10.74 -14.77 9.88
CA ASP A 103 -11.53 -15.43 8.83
C ASP A 103 -11.28 -14.82 7.44
N VAL A 104 -11.19 -13.49 7.37
CA VAL A 104 -11.00 -12.74 6.11
C VAL A 104 -9.67 -13.06 5.41
N LEU A 105 -8.67 -13.53 6.16
CA LEU A 105 -7.36 -13.92 5.61
C LEU A 105 -7.29 -15.42 5.33
N SER A 106 -8.10 -16.24 5.99
CA SER A 106 -8.07 -17.70 5.85
C SER A 106 -9.09 -18.30 4.88
N GLY A 107 -9.97 -17.48 4.32
CA GLY A 107 -11.02 -17.90 3.38
C GLY A 107 -11.53 -16.77 2.48
N ASN A 108 -12.50 -17.10 1.62
CA ASN A 108 -13.18 -16.10 0.81
C ASN A 108 -13.94 -15.12 1.71
N ALA A 109 -13.96 -13.87 1.30
CA ALA A 109 -14.61 -12.80 2.05
C ALA A 109 -15.59 -12.04 1.16
N ASN A 110 -16.65 -11.52 1.78
CA ASN A 110 -17.66 -10.74 1.08
C ASN A 110 -17.81 -9.37 1.73
N SER A 111 -17.61 -8.31 0.94
CA SER A 111 -17.79 -6.94 1.35
C SER A 111 -18.11 -6.09 0.13
N LYS A 112 -19.18 -5.30 0.22
CA LYS A 112 -19.54 -4.31 -0.82
C LYS A 112 -18.77 -3.00 -0.68
N ASN A 113 -17.92 -2.88 0.33
CA ASN A 113 -17.12 -1.68 0.52
C ASN A 113 -16.03 -1.63 -0.58
N PRO A 114 -16.01 -0.60 -1.45
CA PRO A 114 -15.03 -0.51 -2.53
C PRO A 114 -13.57 -0.38 -2.03
N SER A 115 -13.36 0.04 -0.77
CA SER A 115 -12.04 0.09 -0.16
C SER A 115 -11.55 -1.25 0.38
N PHE A 116 -12.41 -2.28 0.38
CA PHE A 116 -12.10 -3.58 1.00
C PHE A 116 -10.86 -4.27 0.39
N PRO A 117 -10.69 -4.35 -0.95
CA PRO A 117 -9.49 -4.94 -1.54
C PRO A 117 -8.21 -4.20 -1.17
N MET A 118 -8.26 -2.86 -1.15
CA MET A 118 -7.12 -2.03 -0.74
C MET A 118 -6.74 -2.28 0.73
N ARG A 119 -7.72 -2.49 1.62
CA ARG A 119 -7.45 -2.85 3.01
C ARG A 119 -6.72 -4.19 3.11
N LEU A 120 -7.11 -5.19 2.33
CA LEU A 120 -6.41 -6.48 2.29
C LEU A 120 -4.99 -6.33 1.71
N ALA A 121 -4.80 -5.50 0.69
CA ALA A 121 -3.48 -5.17 0.18
C ALA A 121 -2.59 -4.47 1.24
N MET A 122 -3.15 -3.57 2.05
CA MET A 122 -2.43 -2.94 3.17
C MET A 122 -2.07 -3.94 4.26
N VAL A 123 -2.96 -4.88 4.60
CA VAL A 123 -2.66 -5.98 5.53
C VAL A 123 -1.51 -6.84 4.99
N ALA A 124 -1.56 -7.19 3.71
CA ALA A 124 -0.50 -7.94 3.04
C ALA A 124 0.83 -7.16 3.03
N ALA A 125 0.78 -5.84 2.83
CA ALA A 125 1.96 -4.97 2.86
C ALA A 125 2.57 -4.87 4.26
N ALA A 126 1.75 -4.77 5.30
CA ALA A 126 2.22 -4.77 6.68
C ALA A 126 2.89 -6.10 7.07
N TYR A 127 2.33 -7.22 6.60
CA TYR A 127 2.88 -8.56 6.85
C TYR A 127 4.22 -8.80 6.13
N SER A 128 4.32 -8.38 4.86
CA SER A 128 5.46 -8.70 4.00
C SER A 128 6.57 -7.66 3.98
N GLY A 129 6.27 -6.40 4.34
CA GLY A 129 7.15 -5.27 4.10
C GLY A 129 7.22 -4.82 2.63
N VAL A 130 6.33 -5.33 1.76
CA VAL A 130 6.23 -4.91 0.36
C VAL A 130 5.09 -3.91 0.21
N PHE A 131 5.39 -2.66 -0.16
CA PHE A 131 4.40 -1.58 -0.11
C PHE A 131 3.83 -1.13 -1.46
N HIS A 132 4.38 -1.64 -2.58
CA HIS A 132 3.90 -1.27 -3.92
C HIS A 132 2.65 -2.08 -4.29
N ALA A 133 1.48 -1.66 -3.80
CA ALA A 133 0.21 -2.28 -4.13
C ALA A 133 -0.30 -1.83 -5.52
N ARG A 134 -0.64 -2.79 -6.38
CA ARG A 134 -1.16 -2.56 -7.73
C ARG A 134 -2.43 -3.35 -7.97
N ALA A 135 -3.39 -2.73 -8.66
CA ALA A 135 -4.61 -3.35 -9.11
C ALA A 135 -4.69 -3.30 -10.64
N GLY A 136 -5.32 -4.31 -11.25
CA GLY A 136 -5.48 -4.41 -12.70
C GLY A 136 -6.69 -5.23 -13.10
N SER A 137 -7.19 -5.01 -14.32
CA SER A 137 -8.34 -5.75 -14.83
C SER A 137 -8.03 -7.24 -14.98
N ALA A 138 -8.97 -8.09 -14.56
CA ALA A 138 -8.95 -9.53 -14.74
C ALA A 138 -10.27 -10.00 -15.36
N SER A 139 -10.32 -11.25 -15.85
CA SER A 139 -11.50 -11.81 -16.51
C SER A 139 -12.77 -11.83 -15.64
N LYS A 140 -12.61 -11.82 -14.30
CA LYS A 140 -13.71 -11.91 -13.33
C LYS A 140 -13.69 -10.82 -12.26
N GLY A 141 -13.09 -9.65 -12.55
CA GLY A 141 -13.04 -8.52 -11.63
C GLY A 141 -11.70 -7.81 -11.67
N THR A 142 -11.24 -7.31 -10.53
CA THR A 142 -9.95 -6.64 -10.39
C THR A 142 -8.96 -7.55 -9.67
N ALA A 143 -7.84 -7.88 -10.32
CA ALA A 143 -6.70 -8.57 -9.73
C ALA A 143 -5.84 -7.61 -8.92
N TRP A 144 -5.30 -8.08 -7.80
CA TRP A 144 -4.49 -7.31 -6.86
C TRP A 144 -3.14 -7.97 -6.62
N PHE A 145 -2.10 -7.12 -6.58
CA PHE A 145 -0.71 -7.53 -6.43
C PHE A 145 0.01 -6.63 -5.43
N LEU A 146 1.03 -7.18 -4.75
CA LEU A 146 2.14 -6.38 -4.25
C LEU A 146 3.35 -6.61 -5.15
N LEU A 147 4.07 -5.54 -5.51
CA LEU A 147 5.20 -5.61 -6.42
C LEU A 147 6.50 -5.43 -5.64
N SER A 148 7.39 -6.42 -5.71
CA SER A 148 8.73 -6.35 -5.11
C SER A 148 9.78 -6.54 -6.18
N ASP A 149 10.74 -5.61 -6.32
CA ASP A 149 12.05 -5.87 -6.93
C ASP A 149 12.93 -4.63 -6.74
N PRO A 150 14.15 -4.77 -6.19
CA PRO A 150 15.07 -3.67 -5.92
C PRO A 150 15.60 -2.92 -7.16
N ARG A 151 15.42 -3.44 -8.39
CA ARG A 151 15.82 -2.75 -9.64
C ARG A 151 14.68 -2.07 -10.37
N GLY A 152 13.43 -2.48 -10.11
CA GLY A 152 12.26 -2.00 -10.83
C GLY A 152 11.83 -0.60 -10.42
N PHE A 153 12.00 -0.26 -9.13
CA PHE A 153 11.61 1.04 -8.60
C PHE A 153 12.39 1.36 -7.32
N GLN A 154 13.06 2.51 -7.31
CA GLN A 154 13.63 3.07 -6.10
C GLN A 154 12.73 4.21 -5.64
N LEU A 155 12.22 4.11 -4.41
CA LEU A 155 11.41 5.15 -3.83
C LEU A 155 12.30 6.39 -3.61
N PRO A 156 11.98 7.57 -4.20
CA PRO A 156 12.79 8.77 -4.04
C PRO A 156 12.90 9.18 -2.57
N ALA A 157 13.90 9.99 -2.20
CA ALA A 157 13.99 10.56 -0.85
C ALA A 157 12.68 11.30 -0.50
N PRO A 158 12.18 11.20 0.75
CA PRO A 158 10.95 11.85 1.13
C PRO A 158 11.08 13.38 1.04
N THR A 159 10.01 14.04 0.62
CA THR A 159 9.91 15.51 0.60
C THR A 159 8.70 15.94 1.42
N PRO A 160 8.60 17.22 1.84
CA PRO A 160 7.40 17.69 2.52
C PRO A 160 6.12 17.41 1.70
N VAL A 161 6.20 17.57 0.38
CA VAL A 161 5.08 17.32 -0.55
C VAL A 161 4.71 15.84 -0.62
N SER A 162 5.67 14.92 -0.68
CA SER A 162 5.35 13.48 -0.74
C SER A 162 4.71 12.99 0.57
N VAL A 163 5.23 13.45 1.71
CA VAL A 163 4.66 13.15 3.04
C VAL A 163 3.25 13.72 3.18
N ALA A 164 3.04 14.97 2.73
CA ALA A 164 1.74 15.61 2.67
C ALA A 164 0.72 14.81 1.86
N ASN A 165 1.11 14.36 0.67
CA ASN A 165 0.26 13.58 -0.22
C ASN A 165 -0.12 12.24 0.41
N ALA A 166 0.83 11.54 1.04
CA ALA A 166 0.56 10.29 1.74
C ALA A 166 -0.47 10.49 2.87
N LEU A 167 -0.31 11.53 3.69
CA LEU A 167 -1.23 11.89 4.77
C LEU A 167 -2.64 12.23 4.22
N ALA A 168 -2.72 13.07 3.20
CA ALA A 168 -3.98 13.47 2.59
C ALA A 168 -4.73 12.29 1.96
N ASN A 169 -4.02 11.38 1.29
CA ASN A 169 -4.61 10.19 0.69
C ASN A 169 -5.12 9.20 1.76
N ALA A 170 -4.35 8.99 2.82
CA ALA A 170 -4.77 8.15 3.94
C ALA A 170 -6.02 8.72 4.65
N ALA A 171 -6.06 10.04 4.86
CA ALA A 171 -7.20 10.73 5.47
C ALA A 171 -8.46 10.64 4.60
N ARG A 172 -8.34 10.89 3.28
CA ARG A 172 -9.46 10.77 2.33
C ARG A 172 -10.03 9.35 2.30
N GLY A 173 -9.17 8.35 2.39
CA GLY A 173 -9.55 6.95 2.36
C GLY A 173 -10.16 6.40 3.66
N LYS A 174 -10.06 7.13 4.78
CA LYS A 174 -10.54 6.72 6.11
C LYS A 174 -10.06 5.31 6.49
N TYR A 175 -8.79 5.02 6.21
CA TYR A 175 -8.18 3.73 6.50
C TYR A 175 -7.67 3.64 7.95
N ILE A 176 -7.17 4.77 8.47
CA ILE A 176 -6.47 4.86 9.76
C ILE A 176 -7.44 4.64 10.92
N THR A 177 -7.09 3.70 11.81
CA THR A 177 -7.77 3.48 13.09
C THR A 177 -7.04 4.14 14.26
N SER A 178 -5.71 4.25 14.19
CA SER A 178 -4.86 4.94 15.14
C SER A 178 -3.85 5.83 14.40
N THR A 179 -4.06 7.15 14.46
CA THR A 179 -3.19 8.12 13.81
C THR A 179 -1.76 8.06 14.37
N ALA A 180 -1.59 8.03 15.69
CA ALA A 180 -0.26 7.95 16.31
C ALA A 180 0.54 6.72 15.84
N ARG A 181 -0.13 5.56 15.72
CA ARG A 181 0.52 4.34 15.23
C ARG A 181 0.87 4.44 13.77
N ALA A 182 -0.03 4.96 12.93
CA ALA A 182 0.25 5.12 11.51
C ALA A 182 1.44 6.05 11.24
N LEU A 183 1.54 7.18 11.96
CA LEU A 183 2.63 8.15 11.81
C LEU A 183 3.98 7.54 12.25
N THR A 184 3.99 6.87 13.40
CA THR A 184 5.18 6.19 13.92
C THR A 184 5.65 5.07 12.98
N ALA A 185 4.71 4.24 12.52
CA ALA A 185 4.95 3.16 11.58
C ALA A 185 5.50 3.66 10.24
N TYR A 186 5.04 4.81 9.77
CA TYR A 186 5.49 5.42 8.53
C TYR A 186 6.94 5.87 8.63
N ALA A 187 7.32 6.65 9.66
CA ALA A 187 8.70 7.06 9.86
C ALA A 187 9.64 5.86 10.08
N ALA A 188 9.21 4.84 10.81
CA ALA A 188 10.01 3.63 11.03
C ALA A 188 10.31 2.84 9.73
N ARG A 189 9.44 2.94 8.72
CA ARG A 189 9.56 2.21 7.44
C ARG A 189 10.11 3.06 6.30
N ARG A 190 10.02 4.39 6.41
CA ARG A 190 10.40 5.33 5.36
C ARG A 190 11.79 5.88 5.63
N GLU A 191 12.77 5.35 4.91
CA GLU A 191 14.15 5.84 5.00
C GLU A 191 14.23 7.35 4.73
N GLY A 192 15.00 8.06 5.56
CA GLY A 192 15.16 9.51 5.50
C GLY A 192 13.98 10.31 6.08
N LEU A 193 13.02 9.67 6.74
CA LEU A 193 11.91 10.33 7.41
C LEU A 193 12.00 10.13 8.92
N GLU A 194 12.04 11.23 9.67
CA GLU A 194 12.01 11.20 11.13
C GLU A 194 10.66 11.72 11.63
N TRP A 195 10.12 11.12 12.70
CA TRP A 195 8.89 11.55 13.35
C TRP A 195 9.15 11.90 14.81
N VAL A 196 8.65 13.06 15.24
CA VAL A 196 8.64 13.49 16.64
C VAL A 196 7.21 13.85 17.04
N ASP A 197 6.69 13.16 18.05
CA ASP A 197 5.40 13.46 18.66
C ASP A 197 5.57 14.49 19.78
N GLU A 198 4.82 15.58 19.71
CA GLU A 198 4.86 16.72 20.64
C GLU A 198 3.50 16.89 21.36
N GLY A 199 2.63 15.87 21.30
CA GLY A 199 1.32 15.83 21.95
C GLY A 199 0.20 16.37 21.06
N THR A 200 -0.01 17.69 21.05
CA THR A 200 -1.05 18.32 20.19
C THR A 200 -0.58 18.56 18.75
N THR A 201 0.72 18.50 18.54
CA THR A 201 1.38 18.53 17.25
C THR A 201 2.35 17.38 17.14
N GLY A 202 2.80 17.10 15.94
CA GLY A 202 4.03 16.36 15.73
C GLY A 202 4.64 16.72 14.39
N THR A 203 5.92 16.44 14.25
CA THR A 203 6.70 16.92 13.13
C THR A 203 7.37 15.76 12.41
N PHE A 204 7.13 15.67 11.10
CA PHE A 204 8.02 14.91 10.21
C PHE A 204 9.18 15.78 9.76
N THR A 205 10.39 15.25 9.82
CA THR A 205 11.57 15.86 9.21
C THR A 205 12.00 15.04 8.01
N THR A 206 12.15 15.69 6.86
CA THR A 206 12.68 15.12 5.62
C THR A 206 14.03 15.78 5.29
N PRO A 207 14.80 15.27 4.30
CA PRO A 207 16.06 15.89 3.88
C PRO A 207 15.90 17.31 3.33
N THR A 208 14.70 17.69 2.89
CA THR A 208 14.42 18.97 2.20
C THR A 208 13.49 19.88 2.97
N GLY A 209 12.99 19.48 4.14
CA GLY A 209 12.11 20.32 4.94
C GLY A 209 11.40 19.58 6.06
N ARG A 210 10.36 20.19 6.60
CA ARG A 210 9.55 19.63 7.70
C ARG A 210 8.09 19.68 7.33
N VAL A 211 7.30 18.82 7.96
CA VAL A 211 5.83 18.79 7.83
C VAL A 211 5.27 18.73 9.24
N VAL A 212 4.44 19.71 9.60
CA VAL A 212 3.78 19.74 10.91
C VAL A 212 2.39 19.14 10.77
N VAL A 213 2.11 18.15 11.62
CA VAL A 213 0.81 17.51 11.75
C VAL A 213 0.18 18.02 13.04
N THR A 214 -1.00 18.59 12.95
CA THR A 214 -1.79 19.00 14.12
C THR A 214 -2.84 17.95 14.44
N PHE A 215 -3.07 17.67 15.71
CA PHE A 215 -4.09 16.74 16.16
C PHE A 215 -5.30 17.49 16.71
N ASP A 216 -6.50 17.01 16.38
CA ASP A 216 -7.71 17.44 17.08
C ASP A 216 -7.80 16.79 18.48
N ALA A 217 -8.80 17.20 19.27
CA ALA A 217 -9.01 16.68 20.62
C ALA A 217 -9.30 15.17 20.68
N LEU A 218 -9.56 14.52 19.54
CA LEU A 218 -9.76 13.07 19.40
C LEU A 218 -8.50 12.36 18.86
N GLY A 219 -7.37 13.07 18.73
CA GLY A 219 -6.11 12.53 18.23
C GLY A 219 -6.08 12.31 16.71
N ARG A 220 -7.03 12.88 15.96
CA ARG A 220 -7.06 12.76 14.49
C ARG A 220 -6.24 13.89 13.89
N ALA A 221 -5.48 13.60 12.84
CA ALA A 221 -4.74 14.64 12.10
C ALA A 221 -5.74 15.63 11.46
N GLY A 222 -5.64 16.91 11.81
CA GLY A 222 -6.57 17.98 11.41
C GLY A 222 -6.03 18.85 10.27
N THR A 223 -4.89 19.50 10.49
CA THR A 223 -4.27 20.44 9.53
C THR A 223 -2.82 20.05 9.29
N LEU A 224 -2.44 20.08 8.02
CA LEU A 224 -1.07 19.92 7.55
C LEU A 224 -0.49 21.31 7.27
N ASP A 225 0.54 21.70 8.00
CA ASP A 225 1.26 22.94 7.71
C ASP A 225 2.54 22.60 6.91
N LEU A 226 2.63 23.15 5.70
CA LEU A 226 3.79 23.04 4.83
C LEU A 226 4.59 24.34 4.98
N PRO A 227 5.94 24.30 5.06
CA PRO A 227 6.74 25.51 5.10
C PRO A 227 6.40 26.45 3.94
N ASP A 228 6.33 27.76 4.24
CA ASP A 228 6.02 28.80 3.27
C ASP A 228 6.82 28.66 1.98
N GLY A 229 6.13 28.64 0.84
CA GLY A 229 6.73 28.56 -0.51
C GLY A 229 6.43 27.29 -1.32
N LEU A 230 5.74 26.30 -0.74
CA LEU A 230 5.32 25.07 -1.45
C LEU A 230 3.81 25.04 -1.81
N GLY A 231 3.07 26.11 -1.49
CA GLY A 231 1.60 26.20 -1.68
C GLY A 231 1.11 26.71 -3.03
N ASP A 232 1.97 27.37 -3.82
CA ASP A 232 1.55 28.03 -5.08
C ASP A 232 2.12 27.34 -6.31
N GLY A 233 1.59 26.15 -6.60
CA GLY A 233 1.74 25.46 -7.88
C GLY A 233 0.59 25.76 -8.83
N LYS A 234 0.44 27.02 -9.26
CA LYS A 234 -0.25 27.35 -10.52
C LYS A 234 0.77 27.90 -11.52
N GLY A 235 1.12 27.07 -12.49
CA GLY A 235 1.72 27.43 -13.78
C GLY A 235 1.10 26.54 -14.84
#